data_AF-A0A1V5RYI3-F1
#
_entry.id   AF-A0A1V5RYI3-F1
#
_cell.length_a   1.000
_cell.length_b   1.000
_cell.length_c   1.000
_cell.angle_alpha   90.00
_cell.angle_beta   90.00
_cell.angle_gamma   90.00
#
_symmetry.space_group_name_H-M   'P 1'
#
loop_
_entity.id
_entity.type
_entity.pdbx_description
1 polymer ?
#
loop_
_entity_poly.entity_id
_entity_poly.type
_entity_poly.pdbx_seq_one_letter_code
_entity_poly.pdbx_strand_id
1 'polypeptide(L)'
;MIISEDYSYTNPQLIRMGYATLDIHSLIFDRYFTEEEMQQNREYAERYGTNSSEWAERCDRSTTEIAKQIDEVLCLFAKYDIHQISADTSSMEHYRSNWDLYYYSNRGWNGKDMADHVTLSFNKNRTVEENMALLAEIVEMLNHSNVDAPNVKCRVQYQTHKNEEKIKAEADAICERLQGQTINHSGITGKIKRLNDCWTFWKLRAKNHYYYIDPVSLIFENIKRDEKETA
;
A
#
# COMPACT_ATOMS: atom_id res chain seq x y z
N MET A 1 18.68 -5.07 11.31
CA MET A 1 17.47 -4.98 10.44
C MET A 1 17.72 -3.99 9.31
N ILE A 2 17.21 -4.26 8.11
CA ILE A 2 17.26 -3.33 6.97
C ILE A 2 15.91 -2.63 6.81
N ILE A 3 15.91 -1.31 6.67
CA ILE A 3 14.71 -0.52 6.37
C ILE A 3 14.77 -0.06 4.92
N SER A 4 13.68 -0.23 4.16
CA SER A 4 13.58 0.25 2.79
C SER A 4 12.24 0.90 2.52
N GLU A 5 12.24 1.93 1.68
CA GLU A 5 11.02 2.61 1.25
C GLU A 5 10.40 1.92 0.02
N ASP A 6 9.07 1.87 -0.01
CA ASP A 6 8.28 1.30 -1.10
C ASP A 6 7.17 2.29 -1.49
N TYR A 7 7.34 2.89 -2.67
CA TYR A 7 6.42 3.86 -3.26
C TYR A 7 5.50 3.23 -4.33
N SER A 8 5.43 1.90 -4.42
CA SER A 8 4.70 1.20 -5.49
C SER A 8 3.20 1.50 -5.55
N TYR A 9 2.59 1.92 -4.43
CA TYR A 9 1.17 2.32 -4.35
C TYR A 9 0.96 3.83 -4.42
N THR A 10 2.01 4.58 -4.77
CA THR A 10 1.92 6.04 -4.93
C THR A 10 1.61 6.43 -6.37
N ASN A 11 0.93 7.56 -6.54
CA ASN A 11 0.71 8.22 -7.81
C ASN A 11 1.38 9.61 -7.74
N PRO A 12 2.67 9.70 -8.09
CA PRO A 12 3.42 10.96 -8.01
C PRO A 12 2.82 12.09 -8.83
N GLN A 13 2.08 11.77 -9.89
CA GLN A 13 1.44 12.77 -10.74
C GLN A 13 0.26 13.45 -10.01
N LEU A 14 -0.60 12.68 -9.35
CA LEU A 14 -1.69 13.23 -8.55
C LEU A 14 -1.17 14.09 -7.39
N ILE A 15 -0.09 13.63 -6.74
CA ILE A 15 0.55 14.37 -5.64
C ILE A 15 1.13 15.70 -6.15
N ARG A 16 1.91 15.67 -7.24
CA ARG A 16 2.51 16.87 -7.84
C ARG A 16 1.48 17.91 -8.26
N MET A 17 0.31 17.46 -8.73
CA MET A 17 -0.78 18.34 -9.14
C MET A 17 -1.66 18.80 -7.96
N GLY A 18 -1.37 18.36 -6.74
CA GLY A 18 -2.10 18.73 -5.54
C GLY A 18 -3.49 18.12 -5.44
N TYR A 19 -3.75 17.01 -6.13
CA TYR A 19 -4.99 16.22 -6.02
C TYR A 19 -4.88 15.07 -5.02
N ALA A 20 -3.69 14.83 -4.51
CA ALA A 20 -3.43 13.83 -3.49
C ALA A 20 -2.25 14.27 -2.60
N THR A 21 -2.13 13.63 -1.46
CA THR A 21 -0.96 13.70 -0.58
C THR A 21 -0.32 12.33 -0.47
N LEU A 22 0.97 12.34 -0.09
CA LEU A 22 1.67 11.12 0.29
C LEU A 22 1.20 10.71 1.68
N ASP A 23 0.85 9.44 1.84
CA ASP A 23 0.42 8.86 3.11
C ASP A 23 1.11 7.49 3.30
N ILE A 24 1.08 6.96 4.51
CA ILE A 24 1.63 5.65 4.84
C ILE A 24 0.51 4.59 4.80
N HIS A 25 0.82 3.44 4.21
CA HIS A 25 -0.09 2.30 4.22
C HIS A 25 0.28 1.33 5.34
N SER A 26 1.52 0.84 5.35
CA SER A 26 1.93 -0.23 6.25
C SER A 26 3.44 -0.34 6.42
N LEU A 27 3.86 -0.92 7.53
CA LEU A 27 5.19 -1.49 7.75
C LEU A 27 5.11 -2.99 7.51
N ILE A 28 5.99 -3.52 6.66
CA ILE A 28 6.01 -4.95 6.32
C ILE A 28 7.35 -5.53 6.74
N PHE A 29 7.33 -6.43 7.72
CA PHE A 29 8.48 -7.17 8.19
C PHE A 29 8.49 -8.53 7.49
N ASP A 30 9.55 -8.80 6.74
CA ASP A 30 9.71 -10.04 5.99
C ASP A 30 11.13 -10.59 6.16
N ARG A 31 11.29 -11.86 5.79
CA ARG A 31 12.59 -12.52 5.72
C ARG A 31 13.54 -11.74 4.82
N TYR A 32 14.79 -11.65 5.25
CA TYR A 32 15.87 -11.10 4.46
C TYR A 32 17.08 -12.03 4.52
N PHE A 33 17.69 -12.25 3.37
CA PHE A 33 18.93 -12.99 3.23
C PHE A 33 19.93 -12.11 2.51
N THR A 34 21.18 -12.11 2.98
CA THR A 34 22.28 -11.48 2.23
C THR A 34 22.59 -12.29 0.96
N GLU A 35 23.32 -11.71 0.03
CA GLU A 35 23.75 -12.42 -1.18
C GLU A 35 24.59 -13.66 -0.84
N GLU A 36 25.43 -13.57 0.21
CA GLU A 36 26.21 -14.70 0.71
C GLU A 36 25.32 -15.81 1.28
N GLU A 37 24.32 -15.48 2.10
CA GLU A 37 23.36 -16.45 2.64
C GLU A 37 22.52 -17.10 1.53
N MET A 38 22.09 -16.31 0.55
CA MET A 38 21.38 -16.81 -0.63
C MET A 38 22.26 -17.77 -1.44
N GLN A 39 23.55 -17.46 -1.61
CA GLN A 39 24.50 -18.33 -2.30
C GLN A 39 24.73 -19.63 -1.53
N GLN A 40 24.94 -19.57 -0.21
CA GLN A 40 25.05 -20.75 0.63
C GLN A 40 23.79 -21.64 0.56
N ASN A 41 22.61 -21.01 0.52
CA ASN A 41 21.35 -21.73 0.38
C ASN A 41 21.23 -22.41 -1.00
N ARG A 42 21.69 -21.76 -2.09
CA ARG A 42 21.75 -22.36 -3.42
C ARG A 42 22.69 -23.57 -3.46
N GLU A 43 23.92 -23.43 -2.96
CA GLU A 43 24.90 -24.51 -2.91
C GLU A 43 24.42 -25.69 -2.07
N TYR A 44 23.77 -25.42 -0.94
CA TYR A 44 23.19 -26.47 -0.10
C TYR A 44 22.02 -27.18 -0.80
N ALA A 45 21.15 -26.44 -1.47
CA ALA A 45 20.05 -27.01 -2.26
C ALA A 45 20.57 -27.86 -3.44
N GLU A 46 21.64 -27.43 -4.12
CA GLU A 46 22.28 -28.19 -5.19
C GLU A 46 22.93 -29.49 -4.68
N ARG A 47 23.54 -29.44 -3.49
CA ARG A 47 24.22 -30.59 -2.89
C ARG A 47 23.27 -31.68 -2.38
N TYR A 48 22.20 -31.29 -1.70
CA TYR A 48 21.29 -32.23 -1.01
C TYR A 48 19.97 -32.44 -1.76
N GLY A 49 19.59 -31.52 -2.65
CA GLY A 49 18.28 -31.50 -3.31
C GLY A 49 17.19 -30.88 -2.42
N THR A 50 16.27 -30.14 -3.03
CA THR A 50 15.20 -29.40 -2.31
C THR A 50 14.11 -30.29 -1.70
N ASN A 51 14.10 -31.59 -2.00
CA ASN A 51 13.19 -32.57 -1.41
C ASN A 51 13.85 -33.41 -0.31
N SER A 52 15.09 -33.11 0.07
CA SER A 52 15.81 -33.83 1.12
C SER A 52 15.37 -33.41 2.52
N SER A 53 15.56 -34.31 3.49
CA SER A 53 15.42 -34.01 4.91
C SER A 53 16.34 -32.88 5.36
N GLU A 54 17.56 -32.85 4.84
CA GLU A 54 18.61 -31.88 5.16
C GLU A 54 18.21 -30.47 4.72
N TRP A 55 17.63 -30.34 3.53
CA TRP A 55 17.09 -29.07 3.06
C TRP A 55 15.91 -28.61 3.93
N ALA A 56 14.99 -29.52 4.25
CA ALA A 56 13.84 -29.21 5.10
C ALA A 56 14.27 -28.74 6.49
N GLU A 57 15.20 -29.45 7.15
CA GLU A 57 15.74 -29.06 8.45
C GLU A 57 16.42 -27.70 8.42
N ARG A 58 17.20 -27.42 7.35
CA ARG A 58 17.83 -26.10 7.17
C ARG A 58 16.79 -24.99 7.03
N CYS A 59 15.76 -25.19 6.21
CA CYS A 59 14.66 -24.24 6.06
C CYS A 59 13.95 -23.99 7.40
N ASP A 60 13.64 -25.06 8.14
CA ASP A 60 12.97 -24.97 9.44
C ASP A 60 13.80 -24.18 10.46
N ARG A 61 15.11 -24.44 10.52
CA ARG A 61 16.03 -23.71 11.39
C ARG A 61 16.08 -22.23 11.02
N SER A 62 16.19 -21.93 9.72
CA SER A 62 16.24 -20.54 9.23
C SER A 62 14.95 -19.79 9.50
N THR A 63 13.78 -20.39 9.23
CA THR A 63 12.48 -19.79 9.52
C THR A 63 12.30 -19.56 11.02
N THR A 64 12.71 -20.51 11.86
CA THR A 64 12.63 -20.38 13.32
C THR A 64 13.47 -19.21 13.82
N GLU A 65 14.67 -19.03 13.29
CA GLU A 65 15.55 -17.93 13.68
C GLU A 65 15.01 -16.56 13.24
N ILE A 66 14.51 -16.47 12.00
CA ILE A 66 13.85 -15.25 11.50
C ILE A 66 12.61 -14.90 12.33
N ALA A 67 11.80 -15.90 12.69
CA ALA A 67 10.60 -15.68 13.49
C ALA A 67 10.93 -15.08 14.87
N LYS A 68 12.00 -15.54 15.52
CA LYS A 68 12.47 -14.94 16.79
C LYS A 68 12.88 -13.49 16.61
N GLN A 69 13.65 -13.19 15.56
CA GLN A 69 14.05 -11.82 15.27
C GLN A 69 12.84 -10.91 15.00
N ILE A 70 11.81 -11.42 14.30
CA ILE A 70 10.54 -10.69 14.12
C ILE A 70 9.83 -10.47 15.46
N ASP A 71 9.72 -11.49 16.31
CA ASP A 71 9.10 -11.35 17.63
C ASP A 71 9.84 -10.31 18.50
N GLU A 72 11.18 -10.28 18.46
CA GLU A 72 12.00 -9.26 19.15
C GLU A 72 11.75 -7.85 18.62
N VAL A 73 11.63 -7.69 17.30
CA VAL A 73 11.26 -6.40 16.68
C VAL A 73 9.85 -6.00 17.12
N LEU A 74 8.89 -6.93 17.17
CA LEU A 74 7.53 -6.65 17.62
C LEU A 74 7.44 -6.23 19.09
N CYS A 75 8.36 -6.67 19.95
CA CYS A 75 8.43 -6.19 21.34
C CYS A 75 8.67 -4.66 21.41
N LEU A 76 9.32 -4.06 20.42
CA LEU A 76 9.53 -2.61 20.36
C LEU A 76 8.20 -1.83 20.17
N PHE A 77 7.16 -2.51 19.68
CA PHE A 77 5.86 -1.92 19.41
C PHE A 77 4.90 -1.97 20.59
N ALA A 78 5.32 -2.49 21.75
CA ALA A 78 4.46 -2.69 22.92
C ALA A 78 3.77 -1.41 23.45
N LYS A 79 4.29 -0.22 23.11
CA LYS A 79 3.71 1.07 23.52
C LYS A 79 2.57 1.57 22.63
N TYR A 80 2.40 1.00 21.43
CA TYR A 80 1.38 1.44 20.48
C TYR A 80 0.08 0.67 20.69
N ASP A 81 -1.04 1.31 20.33
CA ASP A 81 -2.33 0.64 20.32
C ASP A 81 -2.50 -0.18 19.03
N ILE A 82 -2.39 -1.50 19.13
CA ILE A 82 -2.37 -2.40 17.97
C ILE A 82 -3.60 -3.30 17.95
N HIS A 83 -4.47 -3.07 16.97
CA HIS A 83 -5.61 -3.92 16.70
C HIS A 83 -5.16 -5.31 16.25
N GLN A 84 -5.82 -6.35 16.77
CA GLN A 84 -5.64 -7.75 16.39
C GLN A 84 -4.29 -8.41 16.79
N ILE A 85 -3.46 -7.73 17.60
CA ILE A 85 -2.23 -8.35 18.10
C ILE A 85 -2.50 -9.37 19.23
N SER A 86 -3.62 -9.22 19.94
CA SER A 86 -4.03 -10.12 21.02
C SER A 86 -5.55 -10.33 21.03
N ALA A 87 -6.03 -11.29 21.80
CA ALA A 87 -7.47 -11.51 21.98
C ALA A 87 -8.19 -10.26 22.50
N ASP A 88 -7.53 -9.50 23.39
CA ASP A 88 -8.09 -8.28 24.00
C ASP A 88 -8.27 -7.15 22.97
N THR A 89 -7.37 -7.05 21.99
CA THR A 89 -7.42 -6.01 20.95
C THR A 89 -8.10 -6.48 19.65
N SER A 90 -8.62 -7.72 19.61
CA SER A 90 -9.28 -8.30 18.42
C SER A 90 -10.81 -8.09 18.38
N SER A 91 -11.34 -7.13 19.14
CA SER A 91 -12.80 -6.90 19.23
C SER A 91 -13.31 -5.95 18.13
N MET A 92 -14.58 -6.10 17.74
CA MET A 92 -15.21 -5.18 16.77
C MET A 92 -15.41 -3.76 17.32
N GLU A 93 -15.43 -3.60 18.63
CA GLU A 93 -15.42 -2.30 19.28
C GLU A 93 -14.04 -1.65 19.11
N HIS A 94 -12.98 -2.41 19.40
CA HIS A 94 -11.61 -1.97 19.18
C HIS A 94 -11.36 -1.64 17.70
N TYR A 95 -11.82 -2.48 16.76
CA TYR A 95 -11.65 -2.20 15.32
C TYR A 95 -12.21 -0.83 14.89
N ARG A 96 -13.27 -0.35 15.55
CA ARG A 96 -13.90 0.95 15.25
C ARG A 96 -13.26 2.12 15.99
N SER A 97 -12.30 1.89 16.88
CA SER A 97 -11.59 2.95 17.60
C SER A 97 -10.47 3.58 16.74
N ASN A 98 -9.73 4.51 17.34
CA ASN A 98 -8.57 5.18 16.74
C ASN A 98 -7.24 4.51 17.11
N TRP A 99 -7.19 3.18 17.10
CA TRP A 99 -5.94 2.40 17.25
C TRP A 99 -4.85 2.91 16.29
N ASP A 100 -3.60 2.69 16.62
CA ASP A 100 -2.45 3.15 15.83
C ASP A 100 -2.22 2.25 14.62
N LEU A 101 -2.15 0.93 14.85
CA LEU A 101 -1.77 -0.07 13.86
C LEU A 101 -2.71 -1.29 13.87
N TYR A 102 -2.83 -1.94 12.73
CA TYR A 102 -3.52 -3.22 12.56
C TYR A 102 -2.49 -4.32 12.32
N TYR A 103 -2.52 -5.37 13.14
CA TYR A 103 -1.62 -6.50 13.05
C TYR A 103 -2.14 -7.60 12.12
N TYR A 104 -1.26 -8.06 11.24
CA TYR A 104 -1.44 -9.26 10.44
C TYR A 104 -0.15 -10.07 10.38
N SER A 105 -0.25 -11.40 10.41
CA SER A 105 0.88 -12.29 10.19
C SER A 105 0.47 -13.55 9.43
N ASN A 106 1.45 -14.23 8.85
CA ASN A 106 1.25 -15.55 8.25
C ASN A 106 1.34 -16.71 9.26
N ARG A 107 1.31 -16.41 10.57
CA ARG A 107 1.34 -17.43 11.63
C ARG A 107 0.22 -18.45 11.41
N GLY A 108 0.55 -19.74 11.49
CA GLY A 108 -0.40 -20.83 11.29
C GLY A 108 -0.66 -21.23 9.83
N TRP A 109 -0.21 -20.46 8.83
CA TRP A 109 -0.49 -20.76 7.42
C TRP A 109 0.03 -22.12 6.95
N ASN A 110 1.21 -22.51 7.45
CA ASN A 110 1.86 -23.78 7.10
C ASN A 110 1.79 -24.80 8.25
N GLY A 111 0.79 -24.69 9.13
CA GLY A 111 0.68 -25.52 10.33
C GLY A 111 1.76 -25.25 11.39
N LYS A 112 2.52 -24.16 11.22
CA LYS A 112 3.58 -23.73 12.14
C LYS A 112 3.11 -22.52 12.95
N ASP A 113 3.31 -22.58 14.25
CA ASP A 113 3.01 -21.48 15.18
C ASP A 113 4.16 -20.47 15.25
N MET A 114 4.58 -19.96 14.09
CA MET A 114 5.60 -18.93 13.97
C MET A 114 5.28 -18.05 12.76
N ALA A 115 5.74 -16.79 12.77
CA ALA A 115 5.57 -15.85 11.66
C ALA A 115 6.94 -15.51 11.07
N ASP A 116 7.09 -15.65 9.75
CA ASP A 116 8.24 -15.09 9.01
C ASP A 116 7.83 -13.89 8.13
N HIS A 117 6.57 -13.47 8.25
CA HIS A 117 5.99 -12.30 7.60
C HIS A 117 4.94 -11.65 8.51
N VAL A 118 5.12 -10.36 8.78
CA VAL A 118 4.21 -9.54 9.59
C VAL A 118 3.95 -8.21 8.89
N THR A 119 2.70 -7.78 8.89
CA THR A 119 2.29 -6.46 8.40
C THR A 119 1.64 -5.67 9.55
N LEU A 120 2.09 -4.43 9.74
CA LEU A 120 1.46 -3.44 10.61
C LEU A 120 0.90 -2.32 9.74
N SER A 121 -0.42 -2.30 9.53
CA SER A 121 -1.10 -1.31 8.69
C SER A 121 -1.58 -0.12 9.51
N PHE A 122 -1.45 1.10 8.99
CA PHE A 122 -1.89 2.31 9.69
C PHE A 122 -3.42 2.44 9.65
N ASN A 123 -3.99 3.00 10.70
CA ASN A 123 -5.43 3.20 10.79
C ASN A 123 -5.94 4.23 9.78
N LYS A 124 -6.94 3.85 8.99
CA LYS A 124 -7.56 4.72 7.98
C LYS A 124 -8.48 5.79 8.56
N ASN A 125 -8.82 5.70 9.85
CA ASN A 125 -9.61 6.72 10.55
C ASN A 125 -8.76 7.88 11.05
N ARG A 126 -7.43 7.74 11.06
CA ARG A 126 -6.47 8.80 11.43
C ARG A 126 -6.20 9.70 10.22
N THR A 127 -5.83 10.95 10.47
CA THR A 127 -5.43 11.84 9.38
C THR A 127 -4.06 11.45 8.81
N VAL A 128 -3.76 11.94 7.60
CA VAL A 128 -2.45 11.74 6.97
C VAL A 128 -1.33 12.29 7.87
N GLU A 129 -1.54 13.46 8.47
CA GLU A 129 -0.57 14.10 9.36
C GLU A 129 -0.30 13.24 10.61
N GLU A 130 -1.35 12.69 11.22
CA GLU A 130 -1.24 11.80 12.38
C GLU A 130 -0.49 10.51 12.05
N ASN A 131 -0.79 9.90 10.90
CA ASN A 131 -0.13 8.68 10.46
C ASN A 131 1.33 8.91 10.06
N MET A 132 1.64 10.02 9.40
CA MET A 132 3.01 10.38 9.03
C MET A 132 3.86 10.74 10.26
N ALA A 133 3.27 11.39 11.26
CA ALA A 133 3.94 11.63 12.54
C ALA A 133 4.24 10.32 13.29
N LEU A 134 3.27 9.42 13.36
CA LEU A 134 3.45 8.09 13.95
C LEU A 134 4.53 7.28 13.18
N LEU A 135 4.55 7.36 11.85
CA LEU A 135 5.60 6.73 11.05
C LEU A 135 6.99 7.28 11.41
N ALA A 136 7.14 8.60 11.50
CA ALA A 136 8.41 9.22 11.85
C ALA A 136 8.92 8.74 13.21
N GLU A 137 8.04 8.67 14.21
CA GLU A 137 8.33 8.14 15.54
C GLU A 137 8.76 6.65 15.48
N ILE A 138 8.04 5.82 14.72
CA ILE A 138 8.36 4.40 14.59
C ILE A 138 9.72 4.22 13.89
N VAL A 139 9.97 4.93 12.79
CA VAL A 139 11.24 4.82 12.06
C VAL A 139 12.41 5.29 12.92
N GLU A 140 12.23 6.36 13.70
CA GLU A 140 13.23 6.80 14.68
C GLU A 140 13.50 5.73 15.73
N MET A 141 12.44 5.13 16.29
CA MET A 141 12.56 4.04 17.25
C MET A 141 13.31 2.83 16.67
N LEU A 142 12.97 2.41 15.45
CA LEU A 142 13.62 1.26 14.80
C LEU A 142 15.10 1.52 14.53
N ASN A 143 15.44 2.73 14.06
CA ASN A 143 16.82 3.14 13.79
C ASN A 143 17.70 3.23 15.05
N HIS A 144 17.12 3.50 16.22
CA HIS A 144 17.84 3.60 17.50
C HIS A 144 17.69 2.33 18.37
N SER A 145 17.00 1.31 17.88
CA SER A 145 16.85 0.05 18.62
C SER A 145 18.16 -0.74 18.63
N ASN A 146 18.43 -1.43 19.74
CA ASN A 146 19.56 -2.37 19.87
C ASN A 146 19.16 -3.81 19.45
N VAL A 147 18.03 -3.98 18.76
CA VAL A 147 17.54 -5.31 18.35
C VAL A 147 18.37 -5.81 17.15
N ASP A 148 19.07 -6.92 17.35
CA ASP A 148 19.88 -7.54 16.31
C ASP A 148 19.02 -8.49 15.46
N ALA A 149 18.36 -7.90 14.45
CA ALA A 149 17.54 -8.64 13.49
C ALA A 149 18.13 -8.54 12.07
N PRO A 150 19.27 -9.19 11.76
CA PRO A 150 19.94 -9.09 10.47
C PRO A 150 19.15 -9.76 9.34
N ASN A 151 18.33 -10.77 9.65
CA ASN A 151 17.53 -11.51 8.67
C ASN A 151 16.09 -10.99 8.56
N VAL A 152 15.84 -9.77 9.05
CA VAL A 152 14.56 -9.08 8.93
C VAL A 152 14.74 -7.81 8.11
N LYS A 153 13.84 -7.62 7.15
CA LYS A 153 13.69 -6.37 6.40
C LYS A 153 12.35 -5.75 6.73
N CYS A 154 12.37 -4.48 7.11
CA CYS A 154 11.19 -3.63 7.24
C CYS A 154 11.00 -2.82 5.95
N ARG A 155 9.94 -3.09 5.20
CA ARG A 155 9.51 -2.29 4.06
C ARG A 155 8.46 -1.27 4.51
N VAL A 156 8.80 0.01 4.40
CA VAL A 156 7.90 1.14 4.65
C VAL A 156 7.11 1.41 3.39
N GLN A 157 5.84 0.99 3.37
CA GLN A 157 5.00 1.08 2.18
C GLN A 157 4.12 2.31 2.21
N TYR A 158 4.39 3.24 1.31
CA TYR A 158 3.62 4.47 1.12
C TYR A 158 2.47 4.27 0.13
N GLN A 159 1.45 5.11 0.25
CA GLN A 159 0.28 5.13 -0.62
C GLN A 159 -0.12 6.56 -1.01
N THR A 160 -1.04 6.64 -1.97
CA THR A 160 -1.68 7.90 -2.36
C THR A 160 -2.94 8.12 -1.54
N HIS A 161 -2.98 9.20 -0.77
CA HIS A 161 -4.22 9.67 -0.16
C HIS A 161 -4.87 10.71 -1.07
N LYS A 162 -5.92 10.31 -1.79
CA LYS A 162 -6.60 11.19 -2.75
C LYS A 162 -7.47 12.22 -2.02
N ASN A 163 -7.41 13.47 -2.48
CA ASN A 163 -8.41 14.45 -2.12
C ASN A 163 -9.63 14.25 -3.03
N GLU A 164 -10.50 13.31 -2.64
CA GLU A 164 -11.67 12.91 -3.42
C GLU A 164 -12.62 14.09 -3.69
N GLU A 165 -12.77 15.01 -2.74
CA GLU A 165 -13.61 16.20 -2.90
C GLU A 165 -13.07 17.15 -3.97
N LYS A 166 -11.77 17.45 -3.93
CA LYS A 166 -11.11 18.30 -4.93
C LYS A 166 -11.12 17.66 -6.31
N ILE A 167 -10.82 16.36 -6.39
CA ILE A 167 -10.86 15.60 -7.64
C ILE A 167 -12.28 15.65 -8.24
N LYS A 168 -13.30 15.41 -7.42
CA LYS A 168 -14.69 15.45 -7.86
C LYS A 168 -15.09 16.84 -8.36
N ALA A 169 -14.80 17.88 -7.58
CA ALA A 169 -15.13 19.26 -7.94
C ALA A 169 -14.50 19.69 -9.27
N GLU A 170 -13.22 19.36 -9.48
CA GLU A 170 -12.52 19.66 -10.73
C GLU A 170 -13.12 18.87 -11.91
N ALA A 171 -13.37 17.58 -11.73
CA ALA A 171 -13.95 16.74 -12.77
C ALA A 171 -15.37 17.20 -13.16
N ASP A 172 -16.17 17.62 -12.19
CA ASP A 172 -17.49 18.21 -12.41
C ASP A 172 -17.37 19.51 -13.24
N ALA A 173 -16.45 20.41 -12.88
CA ALA A 173 -16.23 21.65 -13.62
C ALA A 173 -15.78 21.40 -15.08
N ILE A 174 -14.90 20.42 -15.31
CA ILE A 174 -14.50 20.00 -16.65
C ILE A 174 -15.69 19.45 -17.43
N CYS A 175 -16.51 18.59 -16.80
CA CYS A 175 -17.70 18.03 -17.44
C CYS A 175 -18.72 19.09 -17.82
N GLU A 176 -18.96 20.09 -16.96
CA GLU A 176 -19.84 21.23 -17.26
C GLU A 176 -19.34 22.03 -18.45
N ARG A 177 -18.05 22.36 -18.47
CA ARG A 177 -17.41 23.08 -19.58
C ARG A 177 -17.52 22.33 -20.91
N LEU A 178 -17.35 21.00 -20.88
CA LEU A 178 -17.34 20.15 -22.07
C LEU A 178 -18.73 19.58 -22.44
N GLN A 179 -19.77 19.88 -21.66
CA GLN A 179 -21.09 19.30 -21.86
C GLN A 179 -21.62 19.58 -23.26
N GLY A 180 -22.09 18.52 -23.94
CA GLY A 180 -22.65 18.62 -25.29
C GLY A 180 -21.64 18.84 -26.43
N GLN A 181 -20.38 19.16 -26.11
CA GLN A 181 -19.29 19.26 -27.07
C GLN A 181 -18.85 17.87 -27.54
N THR A 182 -18.37 17.78 -28.78
CA THR A 182 -17.73 16.55 -29.27
C THR A 182 -16.29 16.52 -28.79
N ILE A 183 -15.94 15.57 -27.94
CA ILE A 183 -14.60 15.40 -27.38
C ILE A 183 -14.05 14.01 -27.72
N ASN A 184 -12.73 13.86 -27.61
CA ASN A 184 -12.09 12.55 -27.54
C ASN A 184 -11.81 12.24 -26.06
N HIS A 185 -12.34 11.13 -25.56
CA HIS A 185 -12.12 10.65 -24.20
C HIS A 185 -11.63 9.21 -24.28
N SER A 186 -10.46 8.93 -23.70
CA SER A 186 -9.80 7.61 -23.75
C SER A 186 -9.74 7.00 -25.16
N GLY A 187 -9.45 7.83 -26.18
CA GLY A 187 -9.33 7.42 -27.58
C GLY A 187 -10.66 7.33 -28.34
N ILE A 188 -11.80 7.55 -27.68
CA ILE A 188 -13.14 7.43 -28.28
C ILE A 188 -13.73 8.83 -28.48
N THR A 189 -14.23 9.10 -29.69
CA THR A 189 -14.96 10.34 -29.97
C THR A 189 -16.42 10.24 -29.51
N GLY A 190 -16.88 11.22 -28.75
CA GLY A 190 -18.22 11.22 -28.16
C GLY A 190 -18.55 12.53 -27.45
N LYS A 191 -19.53 12.50 -26.55
CA LYS A 191 -20.02 13.66 -25.81
C LYS A 191 -20.26 13.34 -24.34
N ILE A 192 -19.99 14.31 -23.48
CA ILE A 192 -20.37 14.25 -22.06
C ILE A 192 -21.83 14.69 -21.91
N LYS A 193 -22.59 13.94 -21.10
CA LYS A 193 -23.98 14.24 -20.72
C LYS A 193 -24.21 13.93 -19.25
N ARG A 194 -25.20 14.59 -18.67
CA ARG A 194 -25.67 14.32 -17.30
C ARG A 194 -26.83 13.33 -17.34
N LEU A 195 -26.78 12.30 -16.50
CA LEU A 195 -27.82 11.29 -16.32
C LEU A 195 -27.94 10.96 -14.83
N ASN A 196 -29.12 11.17 -14.24
CA ASN A 196 -29.42 10.89 -12.83
C ASN A 196 -28.31 11.40 -11.88
N ASP A 197 -27.95 12.69 -12.03
CA ASP A 197 -26.90 13.38 -11.26
C ASP A 197 -25.46 12.91 -11.45
N CYS A 198 -25.21 11.98 -12.37
CA CYS A 198 -23.87 11.53 -12.74
C CYS A 198 -23.45 12.05 -14.12
N TRP A 199 -22.17 12.33 -14.28
CA TRP A 199 -21.57 12.59 -15.58
C TRP A 199 -21.28 11.27 -16.31
N THR A 200 -21.69 11.22 -17.58
CA THR A 200 -21.58 10.04 -18.43
C THR A 200 -21.02 10.41 -19.79
N PHE A 201 -20.19 9.55 -20.35
CA PHE A 201 -19.64 9.70 -21.68
C PHE A 201 -20.39 8.82 -22.69
N TRP A 202 -20.82 9.43 -23.79
CA TRP A 202 -21.59 8.78 -24.85
C TRP A 202 -20.79 8.80 -26.14
N LYS A 203 -20.38 7.63 -26.64
CA LYS A 203 -19.75 7.51 -27.96
C LYS A 203 -20.63 8.14 -29.04
N LEU A 204 -20.01 8.73 -30.05
CA LEU A 204 -20.75 9.36 -31.15
C LEU A 204 -21.77 8.38 -31.76
N ARG A 205 -23.01 8.84 -31.94
CA ARG A 205 -24.18 8.06 -32.41
C ARG A 205 -24.70 6.97 -31.46
N ALA A 206 -24.11 6.77 -30.28
CA ALA A 206 -24.67 5.87 -29.27
C ALA A 206 -25.97 6.47 -28.69
N LYS A 207 -27.01 5.63 -28.60
CA LYS A 207 -28.34 6.02 -28.08
C LYS A 207 -28.66 5.45 -26.71
N ASN A 208 -28.16 4.24 -26.41
CA ASN A 208 -28.56 3.48 -25.22
C ASN A 208 -27.37 3.01 -24.36
N HIS A 209 -26.13 3.26 -24.79
CA HIS A 209 -24.93 2.83 -24.08
C HIS A 209 -24.05 4.04 -23.75
N TYR A 210 -23.59 4.07 -22.51
CA TYR A 210 -22.74 5.11 -21.95
C TYR A 210 -21.67 4.49 -21.05
N TYR A 211 -20.64 5.27 -20.77
CA TYR A 211 -19.56 4.94 -19.85
C TYR A 211 -19.57 5.92 -18.69
N TYR A 212 -19.31 5.42 -17.48
CA TYR A 212 -18.99 6.29 -16.36
C TYR A 212 -17.64 6.93 -16.59
N ILE A 213 -17.53 8.20 -16.22
CA ILE A 213 -16.30 8.96 -16.35
C ILE A 213 -15.50 8.76 -15.07
N ASP A 214 -14.27 8.28 -15.21
CA ASP A 214 -13.29 8.29 -14.11
C ASP A 214 -12.77 9.72 -13.93
N PRO A 215 -13.01 10.36 -12.77
CA PRO A 215 -12.62 11.75 -12.53
C PRO A 215 -11.12 12.02 -12.74
N VAL A 216 -10.27 11.08 -12.29
CA VAL A 216 -8.81 11.23 -12.39
C VAL A 216 -8.35 11.21 -13.84
N SER A 217 -8.83 10.24 -14.62
CA SER A 217 -8.52 10.13 -16.04
C SER A 217 -8.99 11.36 -16.81
N LEU A 218 -10.19 11.87 -16.51
CA LEU A 218 -10.71 13.09 -17.14
C LEU A 218 -9.82 14.30 -16.89
N ILE A 219 -9.38 14.51 -15.65
CA ILE A 219 -8.50 15.63 -15.28
C ILE A 219 -7.18 15.54 -16.07
N PHE A 220 -6.56 14.36 -16.12
CA PHE A 220 -5.30 14.18 -16.85
C PHE A 220 -5.44 14.38 -18.36
N GLU A 221 -6.52 13.89 -18.96
CA GLU A 221 -6.80 14.10 -20.38
C GLU A 221 -7.04 15.57 -20.70
N ASN A 222 -7.77 16.28 -19.84
CA ASN A 222 -8.06 17.69 -20.02
C ASN A 222 -6.80 18.57 -19.90
N ILE A 223 -5.91 18.29 -18.94
CA ILE A 223 -4.64 19.02 -18.81
C ILE A 223 -3.77 18.86 -20.06
N LYS A 224 -3.64 17.63 -20.58
CA LYS A 224 -2.90 17.37 -21.82
C LYS A 224 -3.52 18.06 -23.03
N ARG A 225 -4.84 18.29 -23.02
CA ARG A 225 -5.53 19.03 -24.08
C ARG A 225 -5.18 20.51 -24.00
N ASP A 226 -5.30 21.10 -22.82
CA ASP A 226 -5.02 22.52 -22.60
C ASP A 226 -3.54 22.85 -22.94
N GLU A 227 -2.58 21.97 -22.58
CA GLU A 227 -1.16 22.12 -22.95
C GLU A 227 -0.91 22.14 -24.47
N LYS A 228 -1.67 21.35 -25.25
CA LYS A 228 -1.56 21.31 -26.72
C LYS A 228 -2.20 22.52 -27.40
N GLU A 229 -3.20 23.14 -26.78
CA GLU A 229 -3.85 24.33 -27.32
C GLU A 229 -3.00 25.60 -27.09
N THR A 230 -2.05 25.56 -26.15
CA THR A 230 -1.13 26.67 -25.82
C THR A 230 0.26 26.61 -26.47
N ALA A 231 0.60 25.52 -27.16
CA ALA A 231 1.90 25.30 -27.83
C ALA A 231 1.82 25.57 -29.33
#